data_AF-A0A554LR54-F1
#
_entry.id   AF-A0A554LR54-F1
#
_cell.length_a   1.000
_cell.length_b   1.000
_cell.length_c   1.000
_cell.angle_alpha   90.00
_cell.angle_beta   90.00
_cell.angle_gamma   90.00
#
_symmetry.space_group_name_H-M   'P 1'
#
loop_
_entity.id
_entity.type
_entity.pdbx_description
1 polymer ?
#
loop_
_entity_poly.entity_id
_entity_poly.type
_entity_poly.pdbx_seq_one_letter_code
_entity_poly.pdbx_strand_id
1 'polypeptide(L)'
;MISGGNKIYKIFILSCPTILVVAAFFIFFLFVANLVKIEPVFAQGSYGFENINMGLGKAELIDIVNNAIRIFLSFLGIIAVGFIIYGGFIWMTAGGSAESIKKAKMIIVNAIIGLIIIFLSYAIASFVIGQLESAVNGGGGGGGGGGGDIFPGDRFQIRGIETTYAQPGGYHQNVYLCSNIQTRFNNWVERGSVESAESSGTLNIIRRLNNSNLEGSWQTAGNTVIFKHPSIFESNAEYQAIFPKTISNTQNPPKFLRACVASGGCQETETSFIWNFTSGEESDSESPRITSTYPISNRSSEDYPDENVFRSPIISVNFSEAIDASTVIEENSFMPIANNIIIQRISVQEGQILETLNNSNFEIEIKEKGFYLILNNNYLFDSLTWYRITLNNITDLCNNPLTSSFIWEFKTNDQIGSYCVYHSDCVSNCCSNDVCASANRCGSDGGDEG
;
A
#
# COMPACT_ATOMS: atom_id res chain seq x y z
N MET A 1 -6.19 -80.74 -23.40
CA MET A 1 -7.12 -79.97 -24.25
C MET A 1 -8.18 -79.42 -23.30
N ILE A 2 -8.38 -78.14 -23.01
CA ILE A 2 -8.18 -76.82 -23.65
C ILE A 2 -7.87 -75.87 -22.47
N SER A 3 -6.64 -75.41 -22.23
CA SER A 3 -5.99 -74.21 -22.80
C SER A 3 -6.86 -72.94 -22.84
N GLY A 4 -6.53 -71.94 -22.01
CA GLY A 4 -6.60 -70.54 -22.46
C GLY A 4 -7.63 -69.56 -21.85
N GLY A 5 -8.55 -69.96 -20.96
CA GLY A 5 -9.68 -69.08 -20.58
C GLY A 5 -9.45 -67.99 -19.52
N ASN A 6 -8.56 -68.18 -18.53
CA ASN A 6 -8.64 -67.42 -17.26
C ASN A 6 -7.65 -66.27 -17.07
N LYS A 7 -6.73 -66.00 -18.01
CA LYS A 7 -5.84 -64.83 -17.91
C LYS A 7 -6.48 -63.54 -18.44
N ILE A 8 -7.45 -63.65 -19.35
CA ILE A 8 -8.10 -62.49 -19.98
C ILE A 8 -9.06 -61.79 -18.99
N TYR A 9 -9.81 -62.55 -18.19
CA TYR A 9 -10.75 -61.99 -17.20
C TYR A 9 -10.07 -61.25 -16.03
N LYS A 10 -8.89 -61.70 -15.57
CA LYS A 10 -8.14 -61.00 -14.51
C LYS A 10 -7.49 -59.69 -15.00
N ILE A 11 -7.09 -59.63 -16.28
CA ILE A 11 -6.59 -58.40 -16.91
C ILE A 11 -7.72 -57.39 -17.12
N PHE A 12 -8.93 -57.86 -17.43
CA PHE A 12 -10.12 -56.99 -17.58
C PHE A 12 -10.66 -56.40 -16.27
N ILE A 13 -10.55 -57.12 -15.15
CA ILE A 13 -11.07 -56.65 -13.84
C ILE A 13 -10.10 -55.65 -13.16
N LEU A 14 -8.79 -55.76 -13.38
CA LEU A 14 -7.80 -54.78 -12.85
C LEU A 14 -7.63 -53.52 -13.72
N SER A 15 -8.02 -53.55 -14.99
CA SER A 15 -7.97 -52.37 -15.89
C SER A 15 -9.24 -51.52 -15.84
N CYS A 16 -10.35 -52.06 -15.33
CA CYS A 16 -11.62 -51.34 -15.28
C CYS A 16 -11.61 -50.09 -14.38
N PRO A 17 -11.06 -50.11 -13.13
CA PRO A 17 -11.01 -48.90 -12.30
C PRO A 17 -10.01 -47.86 -12.82
N THR A 18 -8.91 -48.29 -13.45
CA THR A 18 -7.93 -47.37 -14.04
C THR A 18 -8.47 -46.69 -15.30
N ILE A 19 -9.20 -47.43 -16.15
CA ILE A 19 -9.88 -46.85 -17.32
C ILE A 19 -11.00 -45.89 -16.88
N LEU A 20 -11.75 -46.21 -15.82
CA LEU A 20 -12.77 -45.32 -15.26
C LEU A 20 -12.17 -44.03 -14.68
N VAL A 21 -11.03 -44.11 -14.00
CA VAL A 21 -10.32 -42.93 -13.48
C VAL A 21 -9.76 -42.08 -14.63
N VAL A 22 -9.20 -42.70 -15.68
CA VAL A 22 -8.68 -41.99 -16.87
C VAL A 22 -9.83 -41.35 -17.67
N ALA A 23 -10.96 -42.03 -17.84
CA ALA A 23 -12.14 -41.48 -18.51
C ALA A 23 -12.78 -40.34 -17.71
N ALA A 24 -12.92 -40.50 -16.39
CA ALA A 24 -13.39 -39.44 -15.50
C ALA A 24 -12.44 -38.23 -15.53
N PHE A 25 -11.13 -38.45 -15.62
CA PHE A 25 -10.13 -37.40 -15.76
C PHE A 25 -10.19 -36.70 -17.12
N PHE A 26 -10.44 -37.43 -18.21
CA PHE A 26 -10.62 -36.86 -19.54
C PHE A 26 -11.92 -36.03 -19.64
N ILE A 27 -12.98 -36.50 -19.00
CA ILE A 27 -14.26 -35.77 -18.91
C ILE A 27 -14.11 -34.54 -18.00
N PHE A 28 -13.41 -34.66 -16.87
CA PHE A 28 -13.06 -33.53 -16.00
C PHE A 28 -12.15 -32.53 -16.72
N PHE A 29 -11.21 -32.99 -17.53
CA PHE A 29 -10.35 -32.14 -18.37
C PHE A 29 -11.16 -31.40 -19.44
N LEU A 30 -12.07 -32.08 -20.14
CA LEU A 30 -12.99 -31.43 -21.09
C LEU A 30 -13.92 -30.44 -20.39
N PHE A 31 -14.37 -30.75 -19.17
CA PHE A 31 -15.21 -29.88 -18.36
C PHE A 31 -14.44 -28.64 -17.86
N VAL A 32 -13.21 -28.80 -17.36
CA VAL A 32 -12.32 -27.70 -16.96
C VAL A 32 -11.93 -26.86 -18.18
N ALA A 33 -11.64 -27.47 -19.34
CA ALA A 33 -11.36 -26.74 -20.58
C ALA A 33 -12.57 -25.91 -21.09
N ASN A 34 -13.80 -26.27 -20.71
CA ASN A 34 -15.01 -25.50 -21.03
C ASN A 34 -15.39 -24.48 -19.94
N LEU A 35 -15.05 -24.74 -18.67
CA LEU A 35 -15.25 -23.79 -17.56
C LEU A 35 -14.18 -22.70 -17.54
N VAL A 36 -12.95 -23.03 -17.93
CA VAL A 36 -11.94 -22.06 -18.31
C VAL A 36 -12.34 -21.56 -19.69
N LYS A 37 -13.37 -20.70 -19.75
CA LYS A 37 -13.36 -19.64 -20.75
C LYS A 37 -12.07 -18.91 -20.50
N ILE A 38 -11.05 -19.22 -21.31
CA ILE A 38 -9.85 -18.44 -21.37
C ILE A 38 -10.32 -17.12 -21.99
N GLU A 39 -10.91 -16.25 -21.18
CA GLU A 39 -10.53 -14.85 -21.31
C GLU A 39 -9.02 -14.90 -21.43
N PRO A 40 -8.44 -14.34 -22.51
CA PRO A 40 -6.99 -14.33 -22.62
C PRO A 40 -6.49 -13.92 -21.25
N VAL A 41 -5.63 -14.73 -20.64
CA VAL A 41 -4.91 -14.31 -19.47
C VAL A 41 -4.20 -13.06 -19.95
N PHE A 42 -4.84 -11.90 -19.73
CA PHE A 42 -4.36 -10.58 -20.09
C PHE A 42 -3.23 -10.35 -19.10
N ALA A 43 -2.10 -10.95 -19.40
CA ALA A 43 -0.88 -10.80 -18.61
C ALA A 43 0.36 -10.70 -19.49
N GLN A 44 0.22 -10.60 -20.81
CA GLN A 44 1.26 -10.02 -21.66
C GLN A 44 0.59 -8.87 -22.41
N GLY A 45 0.92 -7.65 -22.00
CA GLY A 45 0.41 -6.45 -22.64
C GLY A 45 0.62 -6.53 -24.15
N SER A 46 -0.36 -6.06 -24.91
CA SER A 46 -0.14 -5.66 -26.29
C SER A 46 1.02 -4.66 -26.27
N TYR A 47 2.22 -5.10 -26.67
CA TYR A 47 3.34 -4.19 -26.85
C TYR A 47 2.92 -3.18 -27.91
N GLY A 48 2.62 -1.96 -27.48
CA GLY A 48 2.25 -0.84 -28.32
C GLY A 48 3.43 -0.41 -29.18
N PHE A 49 3.78 -1.20 -30.18
CA PHE A 49 4.57 -0.79 -31.33
C PHE A 49 3.66 -0.49 -32.52
N GLU A 50 2.47 0.06 -32.27
CA GLU A 50 1.76 0.75 -33.33
C GLU A 50 2.58 1.99 -33.71
N ASN A 51 3.24 1.91 -34.86
CA ASN A 51 3.95 2.98 -35.57
C ASN A 51 5.47 3.12 -35.37
N ILE A 52 6.22 2.03 -35.16
CA ILE A 52 7.63 2.02 -35.58
C ILE A 52 7.71 1.52 -37.03
N ASN A 53 7.49 2.42 -37.98
CA ASN A 53 7.78 2.19 -39.40
C ASN A 53 9.31 2.25 -39.65
N MET A 54 10.04 1.32 -39.07
CA MET A 54 11.37 0.95 -39.54
C MET A 54 11.16 -0.23 -40.47
N GLY A 55 11.08 0.02 -41.77
CA GLY A 55 10.72 -0.94 -42.84
C GLY A 55 11.60 -2.19 -42.93
N LEU A 56 11.53 -3.06 -41.94
CA LEU A 56 11.97 -4.44 -41.84
C LEU A 56 10.90 -5.15 -40.99
N GLY A 57 10.29 -6.23 -41.49
CA GLY A 57 9.13 -6.94 -40.91
C GLY A 57 9.33 -7.54 -39.51
N LYS A 58 9.49 -6.70 -38.48
CA LYS A 58 9.69 -7.09 -37.07
C LYS A 58 8.39 -7.36 -36.31
N ALA A 59 7.25 -6.86 -36.79
CA ALA A 59 5.95 -7.10 -36.17
C ALA A 59 5.62 -8.60 -36.09
N GLU A 60 6.02 -9.39 -37.09
CA GLU A 60 5.75 -10.83 -37.09
C GLU A 60 6.66 -11.62 -36.14
N LEU A 61 7.91 -11.19 -35.92
CA LEU A 61 8.87 -11.97 -35.13
C LEU A 61 8.53 -11.96 -33.62
N ILE A 62 8.10 -10.80 -33.10
CA ILE A 62 7.78 -10.65 -31.67
C ILE A 62 6.52 -11.47 -31.34
N ASP A 63 5.51 -11.42 -32.18
CA ASP A 63 4.27 -12.18 -31.98
C ASP A 63 4.50 -13.70 -32.09
N ILE A 64 5.35 -14.14 -33.03
CA ILE A 64 5.77 -15.54 -33.14
C ILE A 64 6.50 -16.00 -31.88
N VAL A 65 7.42 -15.18 -31.35
CA VAL A 65 8.18 -15.50 -30.13
C VAL A 65 7.27 -15.54 -28.89
N ASN A 66 6.36 -14.58 -28.74
CA ASN A 66 5.41 -14.54 -27.62
C ASN A 66 4.49 -15.77 -27.63
N ASN A 67 3.98 -16.14 -28.82
CA ASN A 67 3.16 -17.33 -28.96
C ASN A 67 3.95 -18.62 -28.66
N ALA A 68 5.22 -18.70 -29.10
CA ALA A 68 6.09 -19.83 -28.80
C ALA A 68 6.36 -19.99 -27.29
N ILE A 69 6.62 -18.89 -26.57
CA ILE A 69 6.83 -18.89 -25.12
C ILE A 69 5.57 -19.35 -24.39
N ARG A 70 4.38 -18.87 -24.80
CA ARG A 70 3.10 -19.26 -24.20
C ARG A 70 2.82 -20.74 -24.34
N ILE A 71 3.07 -21.31 -25.52
CA ILE A 71 2.94 -22.75 -25.77
C ILE A 71 3.92 -23.54 -24.90
N PHE A 72 5.16 -23.08 -24.80
CA PHE A 72 6.20 -23.74 -24.00
C PHE A 72 5.92 -23.73 -22.49
N LEU A 73 5.47 -22.60 -21.93
CA LEU A 73 5.11 -22.49 -20.51
C LEU A 73 3.89 -23.36 -20.17
N SER A 74 2.88 -23.40 -21.06
CA SER A 74 1.72 -24.27 -20.90
C SER A 74 2.12 -25.75 -20.87
N PHE A 75 3.05 -26.14 -21.76
CA PHE A 75 3.58 -27.50 -21.81
C PHE A 75 4.35 -27.89 -20.53
N LEU A 76 5.20 -26.99 -20.02
CA LEU A 76 5.94 -27.21 -18.76
C LEU A 76 5.00 -27.35 -17.56
N GLY A 77 3.92 -26.56 -17.49
CA GLY A 77 2.92 -26.68 -16.42
C GLY A 77 2.25 -28.06 -16.40
N ILE A 78 1.92 -28.61 -17.57
CA ILE A 78 1.34 -29.96 -17.69
C ILE A 78 2.33 -31.03 -17.21
N ILE A 79 3.61 -30.91 -17.56
CA ILE A 79 4.65 -31.84 -17.10
C ILE A 79 4.78 -31.80 -15.58
N ALA A 80 4.79 -30.60 -14.98
CA ALA A 80 4.89 -30.45 -13.54
C ALA A 80 3.73 -31.13 -12.80
N VAL A 81 2.49 -30.93 -13.27
CA VAL A 81 1.30 -31.63 -12.76
C VAL A 81 1.43 -33.15 -12.93
N GLY A 82 1.95 -33.62 -14.08
CA GLY A 82 2.23 -35.03 -14.32
C GLY A 82 3.18 -35.66 -13.30
N PHE A 83 4.26 -34.96 -12.93
CA PHE A 83 5.18 -35.42 -11.89
C PHE A 83 4.55 -35.47 -10.50
N ILE A 84 3.69 -34.52 -10.15
CA ILE A 84 2.96 -34.52 -8.88
C ILE A 84 2.03 -35.72 -8.81
N ILE A 85 1.29 -36.01 -9.89
CA ILE A 85 0.40 -37.17 -9.98
C ILE A 85 1.20 -38.48 -9.89
N TYR A 86 2.33 -38.58 -10.60
CA TYR A 86 3.21 -39.75 -10.55
C TYR A 86 3.76 -39.99 -9.13
N GLY A 87 4.22 -38.93 -8.46
CA GLY A 87 4.63 -38.98 -7.06
C GLY A 87 3.50 -39.42 -6.14
N GLY A 88 2.29 -38.89 -6.34
CA GLY A 88 1.08 -39.28 -5.61
C GLY A 88 0.72 -40.76 -5.81
N PHE A 89 0.84 -41.28 -7.04
CA PHE A 89 0.59 -42.69 -7.32
C PHE A 89 1.58 -43.62 -6.61
N ILE A 90 2.87 -43.29 -6.63
CA ILE A 90 3.89 -44.05 -5.88
C ILE A 90 3.59 -44.00 -4.37
N TRP A 91 3.14 -42.84 -3.87
CA TRP A 91 2.79 -42.71 -2.46
C TRP A 91 1.60 -43.61 -2.08
N MET A 92 0.54 -43.62 -2.90
CA MET A 92 -0.64 -44.45 -2.67
C MET A 92 -0.36 -45.95 -2.82
N THR A 93 0.60 -46.33 -3.66
CA THR A 93 0.96 -47.74 -3.90
C THR A 93 2.12 -48.26 -3.05
N ALA A 94 2.69 -47.43 -2.16
CA ALA A 94 3.88 -47.76 -1.38
C ALA A 94 3.69 -48.89 -0.35
N GLY A 95 2.45 -49.27 -0.01
CA GLY A 95 2.15 -50.40 0.87
C GLY A 95 2.81 -50.37 2.26
N GLY A 96 3.21 -49.18 2.73
CA GLY A 96 3.93 -49.00 4.00
C GLY A 96 5.47 -49.08 3.92
N SER A 97 6.05 -49.30 2.74
CA SER A 97 7.51 -49.28 2.58
C SER A 97 8.07 -47.86 2.70
N ALA A 98 8.91 -47.63 3.71
CA ALA A 98 9.49 -46.31 3.99
C ALA A 98 10.30 -45.74 2.81
N GLU A 99 10.96 -46.62 2.05
CA GLU A 99 11.76 -46.24 0.88
C GLU A 99 10.90 -45.66 -0.26
N SER A 100 9.75 -46.29 -0.56
CA SER A 100 8.85 -45.82 -1.62
C SER A 100 8.14 -44.52 -1.24
N ILE A 101 7.79 -44.34 0.03
CA ILE A 101 7.22 -43.09 0.55
C ILE A 101 8.25 -41.95 0.43
N LYS A 102 9.51 -42.20 0.81
CA LYS A 102 10.58 -41.21 0.69
C LYS A 102 10.78 -40.79 -0.78
N LYS A 103 10.79 -41.76 -1.69
CA LYS A 103 10.91 -41.52 -3.13
C LYS A 103 9.74 -40.69 -3.67
N ALA A 104 8.51 -41.01 -3.29
CA ALA A 104 7.31 -40.27 -3.69
C ALA A 104 7.34 -38.81 -3.24
N LYS A 105 7.68 -38.56 -1.95
CA LYS A 105 7.80 -37.20 -1.41
C LYS A 105 8.86 -36.38 -2.14
N MET A 106 10.01 -36.99 -2.44
CA MET A 106 11.08 -36.32 -3.18
C MET A 106 10.63 -35.87 -4.58
N ILE A 107 9.87 -36.71 -5.28
CA ILE A 107 9.31 -36.38 -6.61
C ILE A 107 8.35 -35.18 -6.51
N ILE A 108 7.44 -35.19 -5.52
CA ILE A 108 6.46 -34.12 -5.34
C ILE A 108 7.15 -32.80 -4.97
N VAL A 109 8.09 -32.83 -4.01
CA VAL A 109 8.82 -31.62 -3.59
C VAL A 109 9.62 -31.02 -4.74
N ASN A 110 10.31 -31.85 -5.52
CA ASN A 110 11.07 -31.37 -6.68
C ASN A 110 10.16 -30.76 -7.76
N ALA A 111 8.96 -31.32 -7.97
CA ALA A 111 7.99 -30.76 -8.90
C ALA A 111 7.45 -29.40 -8.43
N ILE A 112 7.19 -29.23 -7.13
CA ILE A 112 6.76 -27.95 -6.55
C ILE A 112 7.86 -26.89 -6.66
N ILE A 113 9.11 -27.24 -6.35
CA ILE A 113 10.25 -26.31 -6.48
C ILE A 113 10.40 -25.86 -7.94
N GLY A 114 10.29 -26.77 -8.91
CA GLY A 114 10.32 -26.41 -10.32
C GLY A 114 9.22 -25.43 -10.73
N LEU A 115 8.01 -25.62 -10.20
CA LEU A 115 6.87 -24.74 -10.45
C LEU A 115 7.06 -23.34 -9.83
N ILE A 116 7.63 -23.26 -8.63
CA ILE A 116 7.99 -21.98 -7.99
C ILE A 116 9.03 -21.23 -8.83
N ILE A 117 10.06 -21.91 -9.34
CA ILE A 117 11.10 -21.28 -10.17
C ILE A 117 10.49 -20.69 -11.46
N ILE A 118 9.56 -21.41 -12.10
CA ILE A 118 8.88 -20.91 -13.31
C ILE A 118 8.12 -19.62 -13.02
N PHE A 119 7.37 -19.55 -11.91
CA PHE A 119 6.63 -18.34 -11.54
C PHE A 119 7.54 -17.17 -11.14
N LEU A 120 8.62 -17.44 -10.41
CA LEU A 120 9.58 -16.40 -10.04
C LEU A 120 10.34 -15.85 -11.27
N SER A 121 10.74 -16.73 -12.19
CA SER A 121 11.39 -16.32 -13.44
C SER A 121 10.51 -15.38 -14.25
N TYR A 122 9.20 -15.63 -14.26
CA TYR A 122 8.24 -14.77 -14.94
C TYR A 122 8.13 -13.40 -14.26
N ALA A 123 7.97 -13.37 -12.93
CA ALA A 123 7.88 -12.13 -12.16
C ALA A 123 9.11 -11.23 -12.36
N ILE A 124 10.31 -11.83 -12.38
CA ILE A 124 11.57 -11.12 -12.63
C ILE A 124 11.62 -10.60 -14.08
N ALA A 125 11.26 -11.43 -15.07
CA ALA A 125 11.25 -11.00 -16.47
C ALA A 125 10.27 -9.85 -16.73
N SER A 126 9.05 -9.91 -16.18
CA SER A 126 8.07 -8.83 -16.29
C SER A 126 8.55 -7.54 -15.63
N PHE A 127 9.26 -7.66 -14.50
CA PHE A 127 9.85 -6.52 -13.83
C PHE A 127 10.92 -5.84 -14.71
N VAL A 128 11.86 -6.61 -15.26
CA VAL A 128 12.94 -6.10 -16.11
C VAL A 128 12.42 -5.49 -17.41
N ILE A 129 11.44 -6.14 -18.06
CA ILE A 129 10.84 -5.62 -19.31
C ILE A 129 10.09 -4.31 -19.03
N GLY A 130 9.35 -4.22 -17.92
CA GLY A 130 8.70 -2.97 -17.52
C GLY A 130 9.69 -1.82 -17.31
N GLN A 131 10.85 -2.10 -16.70
CA GLN A 131 11.93 -1.12 -16.55
C GLN A 131 12.51 -0.68 -17.91
N LEU A 132 12.65 -1.62 -18.85
CA LEU A 132 13.20 -1.34 -20.18
C LEU A 132 12.23 -0.53 -21.05
N GLU A 133 10.93 -0.79 -20.99
CA GLU A 133 9.91 -0.05 -21.74
C GLU A 133 9.84 1.42 -21.29
N SER A 134 9.91 1.67 -19.98
CA SER A 134 10.01 3.03 -19.44
C SER A 134 11.27 3.76 -19.89
N ALA A 135 12.39 3.04 -20.05
CA ALA A 135 13.64 3.61 -20.53
C ALA A 135 13.66 3.87 -22.05
N VAL A 136 12.97 3.05 -22.85
CA VAL A 136 12.97 3.14 -24.32
C VAL A 136 11.92 4.11 -24.85
N ASN A 137 10.75 4.21 -24.21
CA ASN A 137 9.69 5.15 -24.64
C ASN A 137 9.86 6.58 -24.08
N GLY A 138 10.85 6.82 -23.22
CA GLY A 138 11.25 8.14 -22.73
C GLY A 138 12.14 8.96 -23.70
N GLY A 139 12.33 8.50 -24.93
CA GLY A 139 13.23 9.12 -25.90
C GLY A 139 12.49 9.80 -27.05
N GLY A 140 12.10 11.08 -26.90
CA GLY A 140 11.71 11.87 -28.06
C GLY A 140 11.00 13.20 -27.79
N GLY A 141 11.76 14.26 -27.48
CA GLY A 141 11.39 15.63 -27.89
C GLY A 141 11.30 16.71 -26.81
N GLY A 142 12.46 17.25 -26.41
CA GLY A 142 12.62 18.70 -26.27
C GLY A 142 12.31 19.38 -24.93
N GLY A 143 13.34 19.47 -24.07
CA GLY A 143 13.62 20.67 -23.28
C GLY A 143 13.25 20.65 -21.79
N GLY A 144 14.25 20.44 -20.94
CA GLY A 144 14.19 20.74 -19.50
C GLY A 144 14.61 19.57 -18.63
N GLY A 145 15.86 19.59 -18.15
CA GLY A 145 16.43 18.53 -17.32
C GLY A 145 15.68 18.33 -16.00
N GLY A 146 15.42 17.07 -15.68
CA GLY A 146 14.89 16.61 -14.41
C GLY A 146 14.93 15.09 -14.38
N GLY A 147 16.09 14.52 -14.02
CA GLY A 147 16.18 13.09 -13.72
C GLY A 147 15.47 12.81 -12.40
N GLY A 148 14.58 11.81 -12.36
CA GLY A 148 14.02 11.38 -11.07
C GLY A 148 12.69 10.64 -11.03
N ASP A 149 12.20 10.03 -12.12
CA ASP A 149 10.95 9.25 -12.11
C ASP A 149 11.11 7.83 -12.71
N ILE A 150 12.16 7.10 -12.30
CA ILE A 150 12.41 5.73 -12.79
C ILE A 150 11.64 4.67 -11.95
N PHE A 151 11.18 5.03 -10.73
CA PHE A 151 10.49 4.11 -9.84
C PHE A 151 9.05 4.56 -9.50
N PRO A 152 8.06 3.65 -9.43
CA PRO A 152 6.69 3.98 -9.01
C PRO A 152 6.59 4.59 -7.60
N GLY A 153 7.59 4.34 -6.74
CA GLY A 153 7.70 4.90 -5.40
C GLY A 153 8.16 6.36 -5.35
N ASP A 154 8.82 6.84 -6.41
CA ASP A 154 9.39 8.20 -6.45
C ASP A 154 8.40 9.27 -6.93
N ARG A 155 7.25 8.84 -7.46
CA ARG A 155 6.21 9.74 -7.99
C ARG A 155 5.45 10.38 -6.84
N PHE A 156 5.30 11.70 -6.88
CA PHE A 156 4.39 12.39 -5.99
C PHE A 156 2.94 12.06 -6.38
N GLN A 157 2.18 11.52 -5.42
CA GLN A 157 0.87 10.92 -5.68
C GLN A 157 -0.11 11.07 -4.51
N ILE A 158 -1.40 11.12 -4.84
CA ILE A 158 -2.49 10.96 -3.87
C ILE A 158 -2.54 9.48 -3.45
N ARG A 159 -2.35 9.22 -2.16
CA ARG A 159 -2.41 7.88 -1.54
C ARG A 159 -3.82 7.51 -1.11
N GLY A 160 -4.61 8.48 -0.68
CA GLY A 160 -5.95 8.29 -0.14
C GLY A 160 -6.75 9.59 -0.16
N ILE A 161 -8.07 9.46 -0.19
CA ILE A 161 -8.99 10.57 0.06
C ILE A 161 -9.93 10.07 1.15
N GLU A 162 -9.74 10.60 2.35
CA GLU A 162 -10.43 10.23 3.56
C GLU A 162 -11.65 11.13 3.79
N THR A 163 -12.78 10.49 4.11
CA THR A 163 -14.05 11.11 4.51
C THR A 163 -14.66 10.30 5.66
N THR A 164 -15.64 10.87 6.36
CA THR A 164 -16.58 10.11 7.19
C THR A 164 -17.80 9.72 6.34
N TYR A 165 -18.36 8.54 6.60
CA TYR A 165 -19.38 7.94 5.75
C TYR A 165 -20.24 6.91 6.48
N ALA A 166 -21.49 6.77 6.03
CA ALA A 166 -22.41 5.77 6.54
C ALA A 166 -22.06 4.38 6.01
N GLN A 167 -22.12 3.36 6.88
CA GLN A 167 -21.92 1.97 6.47
C GLN A 167 -23.24 1.34 6.02
N PRO A 168 -23.24 0.53 4.93
CA PRO A 168 -22.12 0.27 4.02
C PRO A 168 -21.94 1.44 3.02
N GLY A 169 -20.71 1.78 2.64
CA GLY A 169 -20.50 2.85 1.64
C GLY A 169 -19.04 3.12 1.26
N GLY A 170 -18.10 2.90 2.18
CA GLY A 170 -16.71 3.30 1.96
C GLY A 170 -16.55 4.82 1.87
N TYR A 171 -15.32 5.32 1.86
CA TYR A 171 -15.02 6.77 1.87
C TYR A 171 -15.46 7.51 0.58
N HIS A 172 -16.04 6.85 -0.43
CA HIS A 172 -16.54 7.47 -1.66
C HIS A 172 -18.05 7.29 -1.87
N GLN A 173 -18.74 6.56 -0.98
CA GLN A 173 -20.20 6.41 -1.04
C GLN A 173 -20.81 6.66 0.33
N ASN A 174 -22.02 7.21 0.34
CA ASN A 174 -22.71 7.59 1.57
C ASN A 174 -21.85 8.50 2.48
N VAL A 175 -21.07 9.40 1.88
CA VAL A 175 -20.28 10.40 2.61
C VAL A 175 -21.21 11.26 3.46
N TYR A 176 -20.90 11.43 4.74
CA TYR A 176 -21.73 12.22 5.63
C TYR A 176 -21.73 13.70 5.24
N LEU A 177 -22.84 14.39 5.50
CA LEU A 177 -23.04 15.77 5.04
C LEU A 177 -22.05 16.77 5.66
N CYS A 178 -21.56 16.46 6.87
CA CYS A 178 -20.57 17.25 7.59
C CYS A 178 -19.12 16.95 7.23
N SER A 179 -18.84 15.87 6.48
CA SER A 179 -17.47 15.39 6.30
C SER A 179 -16.66 16.41 5.50
N ASN A 180 -15.56 16.89 6.07
CA ASN A 180 -14.49 17.47 5.27
C ASN A 180 -13.90 16.42 4.32
N ILE A 181 -13.31 16.86 3.20
CA ILE A 181 -12.60 15.98 2.27
C ILE A 181 -11.11 16.13 2.53
N GLN A 182 -10.48 15.11 3.12
CA GLN A 182 -9.05 15.12 3.42
C GLN A 182 -8.32 14.26 2.39
N THR A 183 -7.46 14.89 1.59
CA THR A 183 -6.65 14.20 0.59
C THR A 183 -5.26 13.97 1.14
N ARG A 184 -4.84 12.71 1.24
CA ARG A 184 -3.51 12.31 1.74
C ARG A 184 -2.57 11.96 0.61
N PHE A 185 -1.36 12.49 0.67
CA PHE A 185 -0.28 12.31 -0.29
C PHE A 185 0.85 11.44 0.29
N ASN A 186 1.72 10.93 -0.57
CA ASN A 186 2.90 10.16 -0.15
C ASN A 186 4.09 11.02 0.28
N ASN A 187 4.01 12.34 0.11
CA ASN A 187 5.02 13.31 0.54
C ASN A 187 4.31 14.56 1.05
N TRP A 188 5.05 15.43 1.75
CA TRP A 188 4.54 16.73 2.15
C TRP A 188 4.19 17.59 0.95
N VAL A 189 3.10 18.34 1.09
CA VAL A 189 2.53 19.14 0.01
C VAL A 189 3.03 20.57 0.13
N GLU A 190 3.46 21.16 -0.99
CA GLU A 190 3.87 22.56 -1.04
C GLU A 190 2.64 23.46 -1.05
N ARG A 191 2.45 24.24 0.03
CA ARG A 191 1.28 25.09 0.23
C ARG A 191 1.05 26.07 -0.93
N GLY A 192 2.11 26.72 -1.40
CA GLY A 192 1.99 27.72 -2.47
C GLY A 192 1.41 27.13 -3.77
N SER A 193 1.65 25.84 -4.03
CA SER A 193 1.08 25.14 -5.19
C SER A 193 -0.43 24.93 -5.05
N VAL A 194 -0.91 24.67 -3.83
CA VAL A 194 -2.33 24.49 -3.50
C VAL A 194 -3.07 25.82 -3.55
N GLU A 195 -2.52 26.88 -2.96
CA GLU A 195 -3.10 28.24 -3.00
C GLU A 195 -3.20 28.77 -4.43
N SER A 196 -2.18 28.49 -5.26
CA SER A 196 -2.21 28.83 -6.69
C SER A 196 -3.27 28.03 -7.46
N ALA A 197 -3.44 26.75 -7.12
CA ALA A 197 -4.46 25.90 -7.73
C ALA A 197 -5.89 26.31 -7.33
N GLU A 198 -6.10 26.69 -6.06
CA GLU A 198 -7.37 27.22 -5.55
C GLU A 198 -7.71 28.56 -6.19
N SER A 199 -6.78 29.52 -6.18
CA SER A 199 -7.00 30.86 -6.76
C SER A 199 -7.23 30.85 -8.28
N SER A 200 -6.67 29.86 -8.99
CA SER A 200 -6.94 29.64 -10.41
C SER A 200 -8.24 28.87 -10.69
N GLY A 201 -8.90 28.34 -9.66
CA GLY A 201 -10.12 27.52 -9.78
C GLY A 201 -9.88 26.13 -10.38
N THR A 202 -8.62 25.69 -10.48
CA THR A 202 -8.26 24.37 -11.02
C THR A 202 -8.33 23.26 -9.97
N LEU A 203 -8.22 23.63 -8.69
CA LEU A 203 -8.55 22.80 -7.53
C LEU A 203 -9.94 23.20 -7.03
N ASN A 204 -10.92 22.31 -7.19
CA ASN A 204 -12.30 22.58 -6.78
C ASN A 204 -13.10 21.29 -6.56
N ILE A 205 -14.28 21.44 -5.96
CA ILE A 205 -15.29 20.38 -5.90
C ILE A 205 -16.53 20.89 -6.62
N ILE A 206 -17.08 20.06 -7.52
CA ILE A 206 -18.27 20.37 -8.29
C ILE A 206 -19.40 19.38 -8.00
N ARG A 207 -20.63 19.88 -8.00
CA ARG A 207 -21.82 19.04 -8.01
C ARG A 207 -22.12 18.59 -9.45
N ARG A 208 -22.32 17.29 -9.66
CA ARG A 208 -22.49 16.73 -11.02
C ARG A 208 -23.78 17.16 -11.72
N LEU A 209 -24.86 17.36 -10.97
CA LEU A 209 -26.18 17.64 -11.53
C LEU A 209 -26.23 18.97 -12.32
N ASN A 210 -25.56 20.00 -11.82
CA ASN A 210 -25.61 21.37 -12.33
C ASN A 210 -24.22 21.96 -12.64
N ASN A 211 -23.16 21.18 -12.44
CA ASN A 211 -21.77 21.60 -12.62
C ASN A 211 -21.41 22.87 -11.80
N SER A 212 -22.04 23.05 -10.63
CA SER A 212 -21.75 24.19 -9.76
C SER A 212 -20.57 23.89 -8.83
N ASN A 213 -19.66 24.84 -8.70
CA ASN A 213 -18.60 24.79 -7.68
C ASN A 213 -19.21 24.86 -6.28
N LEU A 214 -18.64 24.09 -5.36
CA LEU A 214 -18.93 24.18 -3.95
C LEU A 214 -18.10 25.28 -3.28
N GLU A 215 -18.72 26.05 -2.38
CA GLU A 215 -18.07 27.09 -1.58
C GLU A 215 -17.45 26.49 -0.31
N GLY A 216 -16.13 26.55 -0.20
CA GLY A 216 -15.37 26.12 0.96
C GLY A 216 -13.95 26.67 0.88
N SER A 217 -13.08 26.23 1.79
CA SER A 217 -11.67 26.65 1.82
C SER A 217 -10.74 25.46 1.78
N TRP A 218 -9.68 25.57 1.01
CA TRP A 218 -8.61 24.57 1.00
C TRP A 218 -7.53 24.90 2.03
N GLN A 219 -7.13 23.91 2.82
CA GLN A 219 -6.06 24.04 3.81
C GLN A 219 -5.02 22.93 3.59
N THR A 220 -3.74 23.27 3.75
CA THR A 220 -2.65 22.29 3.71
C THR A 220 -2.20 21.95 5.14
N ALA A 221 -2.01 20.68 5.43
CA ALA A 221 -1.51 20.18 6.71
C ALA A 221 -0.56 18.99 6.46
N GLY A 222 0.76 19.23 6.46
CA GLY A 222 1.77 18.21 6.21
C GLY A 222 1.63 17.51 4.85
N ASN A 223 1.40 16.19 4.88
CA ASN A 223 1.11 15.38 3.70
C ASN A 223 -0.37 15.38 3.29
N THR A 224 -1.17 16.35 3.75
CA THR A 224 -2.60 16.42 3.43
C THR A 224 -3.05 17.77 2.90
N VAL A 225 -4.10 17.72 2.07
CA VAL A 225 -4.87 18.88 1.61
C VAL A 225 -6.34 18.63 1.99
N ILE A 226 -6.94 19.57 2.70
CA ILE A 226 -8.26 19.43 3.32
C ILE A 226 -9.19 20.46 2.69
N PHE A 227 -10.34 20.02 2.18
CA PHE A 227 -11.45 20.91 1.83
C PHE A 227 -12.37 21.04 3.03
N LYS A 228 -12.42 22.25 3.61
CA LYS A 228 -13.29 22.59 4.74
C LYS A 228 -14.54 23.32 4.28
N HIS A 229 -15.69 22.96 4.86
CA HIS A 229 -16.97 23.57 4.52
C HIS A 229 -17.98 23.50 5.68
N PRO A 230 -18.97 24.40 5.71
CA PRO A 230 -20.03 24.41 6.73
C PRO A 230 -21.16 23.41 6.42
N SER A 231 -20.85 22.13 6.18
CA SER A 231 -21.84 21.08 5.84
C SER A 231 -22.69 21.38 4.61
N ILE A 232 -22.04 21.73 3.50
CA ILE A 232 -22.69 22.17 2.26
C ILE A 232 -23.15 21.02 1.35
N PHE A 233 -22.84 19.77 1.71
CA PHE A 233 -23.28 18.63 0.93
C PHE A 233 -24.80 18.46 1.04
N GLU A 234 -25.44 18.28 -0.11
CA GLU A 234 -26.85 17.94 -0.20
C GLU A 234 -27.02 16.44 -0.05
N SER A 235 -28.17 16.00 0.44
CA SER A 235 -28.44 14.58 0.61
C SER A 235 -28.51 13.83 -0.72
N ASN A 236 -27.93 12.62 -0.78
CA ASN A 236 -27.93 11.73 -1.95
C ASN A 236 -27.47 12.40 -3.26
N ALA A 237 -26.44 13.23 -3.17
CA ALA A 237 -25.91 13.99 -4.31
C ALA A 237 -24.57 13.41 -4.78
N GLU A 238 -24.30 13.57 -6.08
CA GLU A 238 -23.03 13.17 -6.69
C GLU A 238 -22.10 14.37 -6.87
N TYR A 239 -20.83 14.19 -6.52
CA TYR A 239 -19.80 15.21 -6.56
C TYR A 239 -18.54 14.72 -7.27
N GLN A 240 -17.74 15.68 -7.76
CA GLN A 240 -16.39 15.42 -8.26
C GLN A 240 -15.42 16.38 -7.60
N ALA A 241 -14.39 15.85 -6.96
CA ALA A 241 -13.23 16.61 -6.51
C ALA A 241 -12.16 16.57 -7.60
N ILE A 242 -11.66 17.73 -8.02
CA ILE A 242 -10.71 17.89 -9.11
C ILE A 242 -9.38 18.35 -8.51
N PHE A 243 -8.34 17.53 -8.70
CA PHE A 243 -6.98 17.78 -8.22
C PHE A 243 -6.05 18.06 -9.40
N PRO A 244 -5.58 19.30 -9.60
CA PRO A 244 -4.73 19.62 -10.73
C PRO A 244 -3.33 19.03 -10.56
N LYS A 245 -2.71 18.62 -11.67
CA LYS A 245 -1.34 18.08 -11.69
C LYS A 245 -0.28 19.13 -11.36
N THR A 246 -0.67 20.40 -11.19
CA THR A 246 0.20 21.51 -10.76
C THR A 246 0.50 21.50 -9.26
N ILE A 247 -0.24 20.73 -8.45
CA ILE A 247 0.09 20.54 -7.03
C ILE A 247 1.46 19.85 -6.95
N SER A 248 2.35 20.37 -6.09
CA SER A 248 3.70 19.84 -5.92
C SER A 248 4.02 19.48 -4.48
N ASN A 249 5.08 18.69 -4.28
CA ASN A 249 5.65 18.45 -2.97
C ASN A 249 6.68 19.54 -2.60
N THR A 250 7.17 19.47 -1.36
CA THR A 250 8.13 20.42 -0.78
C THR A 250 9.60 20.10 -1.11
N GLN A 251 9.86 19.10 -1.96
CA GLN A 251 11.22 18.72 -2.33
C GLN A 251 11.87 19.78 -3.22
N ASN A 252 13.20 19.75 -3.30
CA ASN A 252 13.96 20.61 -4.19
C ASN A 252 14.87 19.76 -5.12
N PRO A 253 14.54 19.62 -6.41
CA PRO A 253 13.44 20.28 -7.13
C PRO A 253 12.05 19.72 -6.76
N PRO A 254 10.98 20.54 -6.87
CA PRO A 254 9.63 20.10 -6.53
C PRO A 254 9.13 19.05 -7.52
N LYS A 255 8.54 17.98 -7.00
CA LYS A 255 7.85 16.96 -7.81
C LYS A 255 6.37 17.29 -7.87
N PHE A 256 5.82 17.28 -9.07
CA PHE A 256 4.41 17.55 -9.35
C PHE A 256 3.56 16.29 -9.25
N LEU A 257 2.25 16.46 -9.02
CA LEU A 257 1.31 15.36 -8.85
C LEU A 257 1.22 14.54 -10.14
N ARG A 258 1.62 13.27 -10.07
CA ARG A 258 1.69 12.35 -11.23
C ARG A 258 0.81 11.11 -11.12
N ALA A 259 0.22 10.82 -9.97
CA ALA A 259 -0.68 9.69 -9.82
C ALA A 259 -1.72 9.91 -8.72
N CYS A 260 -2.82 9.18 -8.81
CA CYS A 260 -3.78 9.04 -7.74
C CYS A 260 -4.13 7.55 -7.57
N VAL A 261 -3.91 7.03 -6.37
CA VAL A 261 -4.23 5.66 -5.98
C VAL A 261 -5.29 5.60 -4.88
N ALA A 262 -6.02 6.70 -4.66
CA ALA A 262 -7.17 6.71 -3.78
C ALA A 262 -8.14 5.62 -4.21
N SER A 263 -8.63 4.83 -3.26
CA SER A 263 -9.57 3.77 -3.58
C SER A 263 -10.89 4.38 -4.11
N GLY A 264 -11.74 3.59 -4.76
CA GLY A 264 -12.87 4.13 -5.56
C GLY A 264 -12.40 4.69 -6.91
N GLY A 265 -11.08 4.89 -7.06
CA GLY A 265 -10.42 5.25 -8.30
C GLY A 265 -10.43 6.75 -8.56
N CYS A 266 -9.36 7.21 -9.20
CA CYS A 266 -9.29 8.54 -9.79
C CYS A 266 -9.33 8.40 -11.31
N GLN A 267 -10.13 9.25 -11.97
CA GLN A 267 -10.07 9.42 -13.42
C GLN A 267 -8.95 10.42 -13.74
N GLU A 268 -7.95 9.99 -14.51
CA GLU A 268 -6.86 10.86 -14.95
C GLU A 268 -7.24 11.61 -16.23
N THR A 269 -6.99 12.91 -16.25
CA THR A 269 -7.07 13.76 -17.44
C THR A 269 -5.67 14.26 -17.81
N GLU A 270 -5.55 15.07 -18.87
CA GLU A 270 -4.28 15.69 -19.23
C GLU A 270 -3.73 16.58 -18.09
N THR A 271 -4.61 17.31 -17.42
CA THR A 271 -4.24 18.37 -16.46
C THR A 271 -4.60 18.08 -15.01
N SER A 272 -5.41 17.06 -14.72
CA SER A 272 -5.95 16.79 -13.38
C SER A 272 -6.25 15.32 -13.10
N PHE A 273 -6.48 15.01 -11.83
CA PHE A 273 -7.10 13.79 -11.35
C PHE A 273 -8.49 14.13 -10.80
N ILE A 274 -9.50 13.33 -11.16
CA ILE A 274 -10.89 13.53 -10.76
C ILE A 274 -11.32 12.37 -9.87
N TRP A 275 -11.76 12.68 -8.66
CA TRP A 275 -12.31 11.71 -7.72
C TRP A 275 -13.81 11.93 -7.56
N ASN A 276 -14.60 10.89 -7.82
CA ASN A 276 -16.06 10.95 -7.76
C ASN A 276 -16.55 10.35 -6.44
N PHE A 277 -17.48 11.02 -5.78
CA PHE A 277 -18.10 10.52 -4.55
C PHE A 277 -19.59 10.87 -4.46
N THR A 278 -20.30 10.17 -3.56
CA THR A 278 -21.71 10.41 -3.29
C THR A 278 -21.94 10.68 -1.81
N SER A 279 -22.78 11.66 -1.50
CA SER A 279 -23.23 11.95 -0.14
C SER A 279 -24.41 11.06 0.26
N GLY A 280 -24.53 10.76 1.55
CA GLY A 280 -25.69 10.09 2.14
C GLY A 280 -26.76 11.07 2.61
N GLU A 281 -27.55 10.68 3.61
CA GLU A 281 -28.54 11.55 4.28
C GLU A 281 -28.15 11.93 5.72
N GLU A 282 -27.14 11.25 6.26
CA GLU A 282 -26.76 11.29 7.67
C GLU A 282 -25.58 12.25 7.93
N SER A 283 -25.43 12.60 9.21
CA SER A 283 -24.26 13.30 9.72
C SER A 283 -23.61 12.46 10.82
N ASP A 284 -22.29 12.54 10.90
CA ASP A 284 -21.55 11.88 11.96
C ASP A 284 -21.75 12.56 13.31
N SER A 285 -21.91 11.76 14.35
CA SER A 285 -21.95 12.22 15.74
C SER A 285 -21.07 11.38 16.67
N GLU A 286 -20.35 10.39 16.11
CA GLU A 286 -19.44 9.57 16.90
C GLU A 286 -18.13 10.32 17.11
N SER A 287 -17.66 10.36 18.36
CA SER A 287 -16.33 10.91 18.66
C SER A 287 -15.25 9.93 18.21
N PRO A 288 -14.12 10.42 17.66
CA PRO A 288 -12.98 9.58 17.37
C PRO A 288 -12.40 9.00 18.66
N ARG A 289 -12.02 7.72 18.64
CA ARG A 289 -11.42 7.00 19.78
C ARG A 289 -10.06 6.45 19.40
N ILE A 290 -9.10 6.53 20.31
CA ILE A 290 -7.78 5.92 20.10
C ILE A 290 -7.91 4.40 20.22
N THR A 291 -7.49 3.68 19.18
CA THR A 291 -7.59 2.20 19.09
C THR A 291 -6.29 1.52 19.46
N SER A 292 -5.15 2.14 19.12
CA SER A 292 -3.82 1.64 19.47
C SER A 292 -2.78 2.75 19.36
N THR A 293 -1.67 2.59 20.08
CA THR A 293 -0.51 3.48 20.00
C THR A 293 0.79 2.69 20.05
N TYR A 294 1.84 3.30 19.56
CA TYR A 294 3.21 2.97 19.93
C TYR A 294 3.92 4.26 20.36
N PRO A 295 4.59 4.33 21.52
CA PRO A 295 4.64 3.33 22.59
C PRO A 295 3.25 2.93 23.12
N ILE A 296 3.14 1.76 23.73
CA ILE A 296 1.86 1.17 24.13
C ILE A 296 1.16 2.08 25.16
N SER A 297 -0.14 2.33 24.96
CA SER A 297 -0.98 3.14 25.87
C SER A 297 -2.05 2.36 26.61
N ASN A 298 -2.29 1.10 26.24
CA ASN A 298 -3.34 0.29 26.84
C ASN A 298 -2.93 -0.17 28.25
N ARG A 299 -3.52 0.46 29.27
CA ARG A 299 -3.27 0.17 30.70
C ARG A 299 -3.60 -1.27 31.14
N SER A 300 -4.37 -2.02 30.34
CA SER A 300 -4.68 -3.43 30.60
C SER A 300 -3.67 -4.40 29.96
N SER A 301 -2.72 -3.91 29.16
CA SER A 301 -1.65 -4.72 28.58
C SER A 301 -0.62 -5.09 29.66
N GLU A 302 -0.09 -6.31 29.59
CA GLU A 302 1.06 -6.72 30.43
C GLU A 302 2.32 -5.92 30.08
N ASP A 303 2.40 -5.43 28.84
CA ASP A 303 3.50 -4.61 28.31
C ASP A 303 3.31 -3.10 28.57
N TYR A 304 2.33 -2.70 29.40
CA TYR A 304 2.13 -1.31 29.79
C TYR A 304 2.61 -1.04 31.23
N PRO A 305 3.33 0.07 31.49
CA PRO A 305 3.84 1.02 30.51
C PRO A 305 4.96 0.41 29.66
N ASP A 306 5.13 0.91 28.45
CA ASP A 306 6.24 0.49 27.60
C ASP A 306 7.54 1.05 28.17
N GLU A 307 8.34 0.21 28.83
CA GLU A 307 9.58 0.61 29.51
C GLU A 307 10.85 0.39 28.68
N ASN A 308 10.72 -0.07 27.44
CA ASN A 308 11.85 -0.43 26.58
C ASN A 308 11.81 0.30 25.23
N VAL A 309 11.35 1.55 25.23
CA VAL A 309 11.23 2.35 24.01
C VAL A 309 12.60 2.86 23.57
N PHE A 310 12.93 2.75 22.28
CA PHE A 310 14.15 3.37 21.77
C PHE A 310 14.15 4.89 21.95
N ARG A 311 15.34 5.51 21.99
CA ARG A 311 15.48 6.97 22.12
C ARG A 311 15.06 7.78 20.88
N SER A 312 14.87 7.12 19.75
CA SER A 312 14.37 7.71 18.49
C SER A 312 13.18 6.94 17.91
N PRO A 313 12.07 6.80 18.66
CA PRO A 313 10.92 6.02 18.24
C PRO A 313 10.07 6.82 17.26
N ILE A 314 9.47 6.16 16.26
CA ILE A 314 8.35 6.76 15.54
C ILE A 314 7.12 6.54 16.42
N ILE A 315 6.57 7.59 17.02
CA ILE A 315 5.36 7.47 17.83
C ILE A 315 4.18 7.32 16.88
N SER A 316 3.37 6.29 17.05
CA SER A 316 2.21 5.99 16.21
C SER A 316 0.94 6.12 17.04
N VAL A 317 -0.06 6.82 16.51
CA VAL A 317 -1.40 6.91 17.11
C VAL A 317 -2.41 6.47 16.06
N ASN A 318 -3.29 5.53 16.40
CA ASN A 318 -4.37 5.06 15.55
C ASN A 318 -5.72 5.35 16.20
N PHE A 319 -6.69 5.77 15.39
CA PHE A 319 -8.05 6.11 15.80
C PHE A 319 -9.09 5.13 15.22
N SER A 320 -10.33 5.20 15.68
CA SER A 320 -11.49 4.46 15.15
C SER A 320 -11.80 4.85 13.70
N GLU A 321 -11.42 6.06 13.32
CA GLU A 321 -11.77 6.75 12.09
C GLU A 321 -10.70 7.77 11.69
N ALA A 322 -10.93 8.46 10.57
CA ALA A 322 -10.05 9.53 10.11
C ALA A 322 -10.22 10.78 10.99
N ILE A 323 -9.11 11.38 11.38
CA ILE A 323 -9.08 12.65 12.10
C ILE A 323 -8.83 13.82 11.14
N ASP A 324 -9.28 15.02 11.51
CA ASP A 324 -8.94 16.25 10.79
C ASP A 324 -7.48 16.62 11.09
N ALA A 325 -6.63 16.50 10.06
CA ALA A 325 -5.21 16.79 10.13
C ALA A 325 -4.89 18.22 10.59
N SER A 326 -5.76 19.19 10.29
CA SER A 326 -5.58 20.57 10.75
C SER A 326 -5.76 20.75 12.27
N THR A 327 -6.27 19.74 12.98
CA THR A 327 -6.33 19.73 14.45
C THR A 327 -5.09 19.11 15.10
N VAL A 328 -4.16 18.58 14.32
CA VAL A 328 -2.91 18.00 14.83
C VAL A 328 -1.66 18.66 14.25
N ILE A 329 -1.72 19.22 13.05
CA ILE A 329 -0.60 19.90 12.37
C ILE A 329 -0.83 21.40 12.35
N GLU A 330 0.18 22.19 12.74
CA GLU A 330 0.13 23.65 12.62
C GLU A 330 0.03 24.09 11.15
N GLU A 331 -0.84 25.06 10.90
CA GLU A 331 -0.95 25.67 9.58
C GLU A 331 0.39 26.31 9.21
N ASN A 332 0.93 25.98 8.02
CA ASN A 332 2.22 26.47 7.48
C ASN A 332 3.47 25.83 8.09
N SER A 333 3.29 24.71 8.78
CA SER A 333 4.38 23.94 9.36
C SER A 333 4.16 22.46 9.12
N PHE A 334 5.19 21.68 9.47
CA PHE A 334 5.12 20.22 9.59
C PHE A 334 5.07 19.79 11.06
N MET A 335 4.91 20.76 11.97
CA MET A 335 5.01 20.57 13.41
C MET A 335 3.65 20.28 14.04
N PRO A 336 3.62 19.51 15.14
CA PRO A 336 2.41 19.29 15.92
C PRO A 336 1.92 20.57 16.60
N ILE A 337 0.60 20.77 16.68
CA ILE A 337 0.01 21.91 17.42
C ILE A 337 0.34 21.81 18.90
N ALA A 338 1.03 22.83 19.43
CA ALA A 338 1.58 22.86 20.79
C ALA A 338 0.60 22.50 21.91
N ASN A 339 -0.66 22.94 21.83
CA ASN A 339 -1.66 22.67 22.88
C ASN A 339 -2.41 21.34 22.68
N ASN A 340 -2.36 20.79 21.47
CA ASN A 340 -3.11 19.59 21.11
C ASN A 340 -2.25 18.34 21.28
N ILE A 341 -0.93 18.45 21.06
CA ILE A 341 0.02 17.36 21.24
C ILE A 341 1.15 17.86 22.13
N ILE A 342 1.20 17.36 23.36
CA ILE A 342 2.16 17.77 24.39
C ILE A 342 3.02 16.56 24.78
N ILE A 343 4.34 16.73 24.75
CA ILE A 343 5.30 15.69 25.13
C ILE A 343 6.16 16.24 26.27
N GLN A 344 6.21 15.51 27.39
CA GLN A 344 6.84 15.98 28.62
C GLN A 344 7.78 14.94 29.20
N ARG A 345 8.95 15.37 29.67
CA ARG A 345 9.80 14.54 30.53
C ARG A 345 9.22 14.56 31.95
N ILE A 346 9.08 13.39 32.56
CA ILE A 346 8.57 13.25 33.93
C ILE A 346 9.61 12.53 34.81
N SER A 347 9.54 12.72 36.13
CA SER A 347 10.54 12.15 37.05
C SER A 347 10.50 10.62 37.15
N VAL A 348 9.28 10.08 37.19
CA VAL A 348 8.93 8.65 37.26
C VAL A 348 7.54 8.49 36.65
N GLN A 349 7.06 7.25 36.48
CA GLN A 349 5.66 7.00 36.10
C GLN A 349 4.70 7.71 37.07
N GLU A 350 3.69 8.40 36.53
CA GLU A 350 2.75 9.27 37.24
C GLU A 350 3.42 10.39 38.06
N GLY A 351 4.70 10.65 37.81
CA GLY A 351 5.52 11.62 38.52
C GLY A 351 5.28 13.07 38.09
N GLN A 352 6.14 13.95 38.63
CA GLN A 352 6.11 15.37 38.33
C GLN A 352 6.67 15.65 36.93
N ILE A 353 6.10 16.65 36.26
CA ILE A 353 6.60 17.18 34.99
C ILE A 353 7.91 17.91 35.27
N LEU A 354 8.98 17.47 34.61
CA LEU A 354 10.30 18.08 34.69
C LEU A 354 10.52 19.11 33.56
N GLU A 355 10.04 18.78 32.37
CA GLU A 355 10.24 19.60 31.16
C GLU A 355 9.14 19.30 30.14
N THR A 356 8.69 20.32 29.41
CA THR A 356 7.86 20.14 28.22
C THR A 356 8.75 20.33 26.99
N LEU A 357 8.80 19.32 26.13
CA LEU A 357 9.62 19.34 24.93
C LEU A 357 9.04 20.29 23.89
N ASN A 358 9.90 20.95 23.12
CA ASN A 358 9.47 21.83 22.04
C ASN A 358 8.97 21.02 20.84
N ASN A 359 7.78 21.35 20.34
CA ASN A 359 7.14 20.71 19.19
C ASN A 359 7.94 20.84 17.89
N SER A 360 8.84 21.83 17.77
CA SER A 360 9.74 21.94 16.62
C SER A 360 10.72 20.77 16.44
N ASN A 361 10.88 19.94 17.47
CA ASN A 361 11.67 18.71 17.38
C ASN A 361 10.90 17.54 16.76
N PHE A 362 9.63 17.73 16.42
CA PHE A 362 8.76 16.70 15.89
C PHE A 362 8.17 17.13 14.55
N GLU A 363 8.03 16.16 13.67
CA GLU A 363 7.25 16.21 12.45
C GLU A 363 6.05 15.27 12.59
N ILE A 364 4.95 15.61 11.93
CA ILE A 364 3.74 14.79 11.95
C ILE A 364 3.34 14.38 10.53
N GLU A 365 3.12 13.08 10.35
CA GLU A 365 2.62 12.50 9.11
C GLU A 365 1.26 11.87 9.33
N ILE A 366 0.27 12.26 8.53
CA ILE A 366 -1.09 11.73 8.60
C ILE A 366 -1.16 10.38 7.89
N LYS A 367 -1.89 9.46 8.51
CA LYS A 367 -2.26 8.14 7.99
C LYS A 367 -3.76 8.12 7.73
N GLU A 368 -4.26 7.02 7.18
CA GLU A 368 -5.69 6.83 6.93
C GLU A 368 -6.56 7.05 8.19
N LYS A 369 -6.13 6.51 9.34
CA LYS A 369 -6.85 6.63 10.63
C LYS A 369 -5.91 6.99 11.78
N GLY A 370 -5.22 8.12 11.67
CA GLY A 370 -4.34 8.63 12.72
C GLY A 370 -3.08 9.26 12.16
N PHE A 371 -1.99 9.22 12.93
CA PHE A 371 -0.74 9.87 12.53
C PHE A 371 0.50 9.17 13.10
N TYR A 372 1.65 9.55 12.54
CA TYR A 372 2.97 9.32 13.12
C TYR A 372 3.55 10.65 13.62
N LEU A 373 4.22 10.63 14.77
CA LEU A 373 5.14 11.68 15.19
C LEU A 373 6.57 11.18 15.00
N ILE A 374 7.33 11.91 14.21
CA ILE A 374 8.70 11.59 13.78
C ILE A 374 9.63 12.59 14.44
N LEU A 375 10.75 12.12 14.99
CA LEU A 375 11.73 13.00 15.62
C LEU A 375 12.67 13.60 14.57
N ASN A 376 12.86 14.91 14.65
CA ASN A 376 13.82 15.65 13.83
C ASN A 376 15.26 15.44 14.34
N ASN A 377 15.39 15.09 15.63
CA ASN A 377 16.66 14.85 16.29
C ASN A 377 16.64 13.50 17.03
N ASN A 378 17.52 12.58 16.60
CA ASN A 378 17.62 11.23 17.17
C ASN A 378 18.10 11.19 18.63
N TYR A 379 18.56 12.32 19.19
CA TYR A 379 19.04 12.44 20.56
C TYR A 379 18.07 13.21 21.47
N LEU A 380 16.86 13.52 21.00
CA LEU A 380 15.89 14.31 21.77
C LEU A 380 15.48 13.62 23.07
N PHE A 381 15.26 12.30 23.04
CA PHE A 381 14.95 11.56 24.25
C PHE A 381 16.22 11.10 24.96
N ASP A 382 16.25 11.30 26.27
CA ASP A 382 17.29 10.85 27.19
C ASP A 382 17.21 9.32 27.38
N SER A 383 18.32 8.72 27.79
CA SER A 383 18.37 7.28 28.10
C SER A 383 17.65 6.98 29.42
N LEU A 384 16.96 5.83 29.50
CA LEU A 384 16.33 5.33 30.75
C LEU A 384 15.38 6.35 31.41
N THR A 385 14.72 7.18 30.61
CA THR A 385 13.99 8.37 31.07
C THR A 385 12.49 8.25 30.77
N TRP A 386 11.67 8.73 31.70
CA TRP A 386 10.22 8.71 31.58
C TRP A 386 9.69 9.90 30.79
N TYR A 387 8.74 9.61 29.91
CA TYR A 387 8.01 10.60 29.11
C TYR A 387 6.50 10.38 29.20
N ARG A 388 5.76 11.49 29.12
CA ARG A 388 4.30 11.55 29.06
C ARG A 388 3.88 12.22 27.76
N ILE A 389 2.92 11.61 27.07
CA ILE A 389 2.26 12.21 25.90
C ILE A 389 0.82 12.54 26.28
N THR A 390 0.37 13.74 25.92
CA THR A 390 -1.00 14.21 26.09
C THR A 390 -1.57 14.64 24.74
N LEU A 391 -2.75 14.13 24.41
CA LEU A 391 -3.51 14.52 23.22
C LEU A 391 -4.79 15.25 23.64
N ASN A 392 -5.02 16.43 23.06
CA ASN A 392 -6.15 17.33 23.35
C ASN A 392 -6.72 17.92 22.06
N ASN A 393 -7.99 18.32 22.08
CA ASN A 393 -8.65 19.11 21.03
C ASN A 393 -8.49 18.55 19.60
N ILE A 394 -8.33 17.23 19.46
CA ILE A 394 -8.34 16.54 18.17
C ILE A 394 -9.80 16.29 17.79
N THR A 395 -10.17 16.56 16.55
CA THR A 395 -11.51 16.27 16.02
C THR A 395 -11.44 15.31 14.83
N ASP A 396 -12.56 14.66 14.53
CA ASP A 396 -12.76 13.97 13.26
C ASP A 396 -13.02 14.95 12.10
N LEU A 397 -13.33 14.43 10.91
CA LEU A 397 -13.65 15.21 9.73
C LEU A 397 -15.04 15.88 9.77
N CYS A 398 -15.89 15.55 10.73
CA CYS A 398 -17.19 16.17 11.00
C CYS A 398 -17.16 17.14 12.20
N ASN A 399 -15.97 17.42 12.74
CA ASN A 399 -15.73 18.25 13.93
C ASN A 399 -16.23 17.66 15.26
N ASN A 400 -16.48 16.36 15.34
CA ASN A 400 -16.71 15.70 16.63
C ASN A 400 -15.38 15.62 17.40
N PRO A 401 -15.31 16.14 18.64
CA PRO A 401 -14.07 16.13 19.41
C PRO A 401 -13.79 14.76 20.01
N LEU A 402 -12.50 14.47 20.22
CA LEU A 402 -12.05 13.41 21.11
C LEU A 402 -12.75 13.54 22.47
N THR A 403 -13.34 12.45 22.97
CA THR A 403 -14.23 12.48 24.15
C THR A 403 -13.59 13.09 25.39
N SER A 404 -12.29 12.88 25.58
CA SER A 404 -11.51 13.49 26.65
C SER A 404 -10.03 13.54 26.27
N SER A 405 -9.25 14.37 26.97
CA SER A 405 -7.79 14.31 26.89
C SER A 405 -7.27 12.89 27.08
N PHE A 406 -6.36 12.46 26.21
CA PHE A 406 -5.77 11.13 26.27
C PHE A 406 -4.31 11.23 26.71
N ILE A 407 -3.95 10.49 27.75
CA ILE A 407 -2.63 10.56 28.39
C ILE A 407 -2.06 9.16 28.55
N TRP A 408 -0.83 8.96 28.10
CA TRP A 408 -0.06 7.76 28.38
C TRP A 408 1.41 8.08 28.60
N GLU A 409 2.12 7.14 29.20
CA GLU A 409 3.50 7.28 29.61
C GLU A 409 4.32 6.10 29.12
N PHE A 410 5.59 6.36 28.86
CA PHE A 410 6.56 5.34 28.45
C PHE A 410 7.94 5.71 28.99
N LYS A 411 8.84 4.74 29.02
CA LYS A 411 10.22 4.93 29.42
C LYS A 411 11.15 4.46 28.31
N THR A 412 12.16 5.27 28.04
CA THR A 412 13.18 4.94 27.05
C THR A 412 14.19 3.91 27.57
N ASN A 413 14.84 3.19 26.66
CA ASN A 413 16.02 2.40 26.94
C ASN A 413 17.30 3.19 26.63
N ASP A 414 18.45 2.51 26.64
CA ASP A 414 19.76 3.10 26.34
C ASP A 414 20.14 3.06 24.85
N GLN A 415 19.31 2.42 24.03
CA GLN A 415 19.57 2.22 22.61
C GLN A 415 19.02 3.38 21.76
N ILE A 416 19.82 3.80 20.79
CA ILE A 416 19.39 4.69 19.72
C ILE A 416 18.99 3.79 18.56
N GLY A 417 17.69 3.69 18.31
CA GLY A 417 17.13 2.90 17.25
C GLY A 417 15.78 3.47 16.84
N SER A 418 15.39 3.26 15.60
CA SER A 418 13.99 3.41 15.20
C SER A 418 13.43 2.01 15.01
N TYR A 419 12.29 1.74 15.64
CA TYR A 419 11.50 0.57 15.24
C TYR A 419 11.11 0.80 13.77
N CYS A 420 11.50 -0.10 12.87
CA CYS A 420 11.24 0.07 11.44
C CYS A 420 9.73 -0.11 11.20
N VAL A 421 8.94 0.94 11.36
CA VAL A 421 7.55 0.96 10.86
C VAL A 421 7.63 1.28 9.38
N TYR A 422 7.07 0.41 8.53
CA TYR A 422 7.05 0.54 7.07
C TYR A 422 6.78 1.98 6.62
N HIS A 423 7.83 2.72 6.28
CA HIS A 423 7.71 4.00 5.58
C HIS A 423 7.49 3.72 4.11
N SER A 424 6.63 4.49 3.45
CA SER A 424 6.32 4.28 2.03
C SER A 424 7.50 4.54 1.07
N ASP A 425 8.59 5.10 1.62
CA ASP A 425 9.83 5.45 0.91
C ASP A 425 11.04 4.58 1.33
N CYS A 426 10.88 3.68 2.31
CA CYS A 426 11.95 2.81 2.82
C CYS A 426 11.69 1.34 2.49
N VAL A 427 11.29 1.05 1.26
CA VAL A 427 10.89 -0.30 0.82
C VAL A 427 12.07 -1.31 0.81
N SER A 428 13.33 -0.89 0.99
CA SER A 428 14.49 -1.78 0.81
C SER A 428 15.43 -2.00 1.99
N ASN A 429 15.27 -1.34 3.15
CA ASN A 429 16.31 -1.35 4.20
C ASN A 429 15.87 -1.91 5.57
N CYS A 430 15.00 -2.92 5.59
CA CYS A 430 14.79 -3.72 6.81
C CYS A 430 15.79 -4.90 6.82
N CYS A 431 16.79 -4.85 7.70
CA CYS A 431 17.63 -6.02 8.00
C CYS A 431 16.83 -7.05 8.80
N SER A 432 17.17 -8.32 8.62
CA SER A 432 16.42 -9.53 9.05
C SER A 432 16.17 -9.72 10.56
N ASN A 433 16.44 -8.73 11.41
CA ASN A 433 16.32 -8.80 12.87
C ASN A 433 15.58 -7.59 13.51
N ASP A 434 14.75 -6.86 12.76
CA ASP A 434 13.91 -5.74 13.26
C ASP A 434 14.65 -4.58 13.97
N VAL A 435 15.97 -4.45 13.77
CA VAL A 435 16.78 -3.33 14.26
C VAL A 435 17.37 -2.57 13.07
N CYS A 436 16.90 -1.35 12.85
CA CYS A 436 17.49 -0.41 11.89
C CYS A 436 18.79 0.18 12.50
N ALA A 437 19.96 -0.27 12.02
CA ALA A 437 21.22 0.46 12.23
C ALA A 437 21.20 1.74 11.38
N SER A 438 21.50 2.88 11.99
CA SER A 438 21.62 4.16 11.29
C SER A 438 22.64 4.07 10.15
N ALA A 439 22.19 4.13 8.90
CA ALA A 439 23.05 4.49 7.78
C ALA A 439 22.70 5.93 7.40
N ASN A 440 23.62 6.85 7.67
CA ASN A 440 23.50 8.28 7.38
C ASN A 440 22.77 8.50 6.05
N ARG A 441 21.58 9.12 6.16
CA ARG A 441 20.40 8.94 5.30
C ARG A 441 20.76 9.00 3.80
N CYS A 442 20.53 7.88 3.10
CA CYS A 442 20.67 7.65 1.65
C CYS A 442 21.28 8.80 0.84
N GLY A 443 22.61 8.84 0.75
CA GLY A 443 23.31 9.69 -0.22
C GLY A 443 24.74 10.05 0.18
N SER A 444 25.69 9.27 -0.34
CA SER A 444 27.09 9.63 -0.63
C SER A 444 27.88 10.41 0.44
N ASP A 445 28.73 9.71 1.17
CA ASP A 445 30.13 10.13 1.31
C ASP A 445 31.02 8.89 1.49
N GLY A 446 31.80 8.60 0.46
CA GLY A 446 32.97 7.73 0.54
C GLY A 446 34.20 8.62 0.53
N GLY A 447 35.02 8.55 1.56
CA GLY A 447 36.32 9.21 1.57
C GLY A 447 36.96 9.30 2.96
N ASP A 448 38.00 8.49 3.13
CA ASP A 448 39.16 8.69 4.00
C ASP A 448 39.06 8.43 5.52
N GLU A 449 39.41 7.20 5.90
CA GLU A 449 40.35 6.98 7.02
C GLU A 449 41.51 6.08 6.55
N GLY A 450 42.70 6.69 6.48
CA GLY A 450 44.02 6.10 6.33
C GLY A 450 45.04 6.98 7.03
#